data_AF-A0A1A9S9A6-F1
#
_entry.id   AF-A0A1A9S9A6-F1
#
_cell.length_a   1.000
_cell.length_b   1.000
_cell.length_c   1.000
_cell.angle_alpha   90.00
_cell.angle_beta   90.00
_cell.angle_gamma   90.00
#
_symmetry.space_group_name_H-M   'P 1'
#
loop_
_entity.id
_entity.type
_entity.pdbx_description
1 polymer ?
#
loop_
_entity_poly.entity_id
_entity_poly.type
_entity_poly.pdbx_seq_one_letter_code
_entity_poly.pdbx_strand_id
1 'polypeptide(L)' 'MDYAKNEYTFSYRFKGRTWSLGIWADSPEEAGEKPGAAANAHYDGQIMQRIYVPVKAARFRRPWEWRG' A
#
# COMPACT_ATOMS: atom_id res chain seq x y z
N MET A 1 -5.81 -8.42 -9.37
CA MET A 1 -4.72 -7.46 -9.13
C MET A 1 -4.06 -7.92 -7.85
N ASP A 2 -2.95 -8.63 -7.98
CA ASP A 2 -2.08 -8.90 -6.84
C ASP A 2 -1.44 -7.57 -6.47
N TYR A 3 -1.93 -6.97 -5.40
CA TYR A 3 -1.27 -5.82 -4.78
C TYR A 3 -0.08 -6.36 -3.99
N ALA A 4 1.03 -5.62 -4.03
CA ALA A 4 2.19 -5.89 -3.17
C ALA A 4 1.74 -6.15 -1.73
N LYS A 5 2.22 -7.25 -1.14
CA LYS A 5 1.61 -7.81 0.08
C LYS A 5 2.04 -7.13 1.37
N ASN A 6 3.21 -6.50 1.39
CA ASN A 6 3.80 -5.93 2.60
C ASN A 6 4.19 -4.46 2.39
N GLU A 7 4.09 -3.68 3.47
CA GLU A 7 4.62 -2.32 3.53
C GLU A 7 5.95 -2.31 4.30
N TYR A 8 6.99 -1.79 3.67
CA TYR A 8 8.33 -1.65 4.23
C TYR A 8 8.62 -0.18 4.53
N THR A 9 9.18 0.09 5.71
CA THR A 9 9.51 1.45 6.15
C THR A 9 10.98 1.74 5.97
N PHE A 10 11.30 2.88 5.35
CA PHE A 10 12.67 3.38 5.21
C PHE A 10 12.80 4.71 5.94
N SER A 11 13.88 4.86 6.71
CA SER A 11 14.24 6.12 7.36
C SER A 11 15.33 6.82 6.56
N TYR A 12 15.20 8.13 6.35
CA TYR A 12 16.16 8.91 5.58
C TYR A 12 16.30 10.33 6.14
N ARG A 13 17.39 11.02 5.80
CA ARG A 13 17.63 12.40 6.20
C ARG A 13 17.34 13.35 5.04
N PHE A 14 16.57 14.40 5.31
CA PHE A 14 16.32 15.49 4.36
C PHE A 14 16.26 16.82 5.11
N LYS A 15 17.06 17.80 4.68
CA LYS A 15 17.18 19.13 5.30
C LYS A 15 17.42 19.09 6.82
N GLY A 16 18.33 18.21 7.24
CA GLY A 16 18.72 18.06 8.65
C GLY A 16 17.69 17.37 9.56
N ARG A 17 16.57 16.88 9.00
CA ARG A 17 15.55 16.14 9.75
C ARG A 17 15.47 14.70 9.28
N THR A 18 15.07 13.81 10.19
CA THR A 18 14.77 12.41 9.86
C THR A 18 13.32 12.30 9.42
N TRP A 19 13.11 11.62 8.30
CA TRP A 19 11.81 11.31 7.73
C TRP A 19 11.67 9.81 7.56
N SER A 20 10.42 9.36 7.43
CA SER A 20 10.10 7.97 7.12
C SER A 20 9.24 7.93 5.86
N LEU A 21 9.46 6.92 5.02
CA LEU A 21 8.64 6.61 3.85
C LEU A 21 8.21 5.14 3.92
N GLY A 22 6.98 4.87 3.51
CA GLY A 22 6.44 3.52 3.35
C GLY A 22 6.44 3.12 1.87
N ILE A 23 6.93 1.93 1.56
CA ILE A 23 6.92 1.35 0.21
C ILE A 23 6.25 -0.02 0.26
N TRP A 24 5.26 -0.21 -0.60
CA TRP A 24 4.62 -1.51 -0.79
C TRP A 24 5.45 -2.35 -1.75
N ALA A 25 5.81 -3.56 -1.33
CA ALA A 25 6.53 -4.54 -2.15
C ALA A 25 6.17 -5.98 -1.73
N ASP A 26 6.49 -6.94 -2.58
CA ASP A 26 6.33 -8.36 -2.26
C ASP A 26 7.51 -8.91 -1.46
N SER A 27 8.70 -8.30 -1.56
CA SER A 27 9.87 -8.66 -0.78
C SER A 27 10.71 -7.45 -0.33
N PRO A 28 11.59 -7.60 0.69
CA PRO A 28 12.51 -6.55 1.12
C PRO A 28 13.49 -6.11 0.01
N GLU A 29 13.90 -7.02 -0.86
CA GLU A 29 14.80 -6.74 -1.98
C GLU A 29 14.13 -5.79 -2.98
N GLU A 30 12.90 -6.12 -3.42
CA GLU A 30 12.10 -5.26 -4.30
C GLU A 30 11.82 -3.91 -3.63
N ALA A 31 11.55 -3.91 -2.31
CA ALA A 31 11.37 -2.68 -1.54
C ALA A 31 12.62 -1.80 -1.57
N GLY A 32 13.82 -2.40 -1.58
CA GLY A 32 15.09 -1.69 -1.62
C GLY A 32 15.40 -1.05 -2.99
N GLU A 33 14.90 -1.62 -4.08
CA GLU A 33 15.10 -1.10 -5.44
C GLU A 33 14.17 0.10 -5.76
N LYS A 34 12.94 0.09 -5.22
CA LYS A 34 11.91 1.11 -5.49
C LYS A 34 12.31 2.56 -5.15
N PRO A 35 13.01 2.88 -4.04
CA PRO A 35 13.46 4.25 -3.77
C PRO A 35 14.33 4.83 -4.89
N GLY A 36 15.18 4.01 -5.51
CA GLY A 36 16.03 4.41 -6.64
C GLY A 36 15.20 4.75 -7.87
N ALA A 37 14.18 3.95 -8.18
CA ALA A 37 13.23 4.25 -9.25
C ALA A 37 12.43 5.53 -8.95
N ALA A 38 12.00 5.73 -7.70
CA ALA A 38 11.25 6.89 -7.26
C ALA A 38 12.04 8.21 -7.39
N ALA A 39 13.37 8.18 -7.38
CA ALA A 39 14.19 9.37 -7.63
C ALA A 39 13.98 9.97 -9.03
N ASN A 40 13.53 9.16 -10.00
CA ASN A 40 13.20 9.59 -11.36
C ASN A 40 11.69 9.74 -11.59
N ALA A 41 10.88 9.70 -10.53
CA ALA A 41 9.43 9.82 -10.66
C ALA A 41 9.03 11.23 -11.11
N HIS A 42 7.95 11.29 -11.90
CA HIS A 42 7.30 12.55 -12.23
C HIS A 42 6.39 13.01 -11.08
N TYR A 43 6.29 14.32 -10.90
CA TYR A 43 5.32 14.90 -9.98
C TYR A 43 3.92 14.90 -10.61
N ASP A 44 3.07 13.97 -10.17
CA ASP A 44 1.69 13.84 -10.68
C ASP A 44 0.67 14.73 -9.94
N GLY A 45 1.09 15.39 -8.86
CA GLY A 45 0.24 16.28 -8.07
C GLY A 45 0.28 16.02 -6.56
N GLN A 46 -0.47 16.83 -5.82
CA GLN A 46 -0.57 16.72 -4.36
C GLN A 46 -1.69 15.77 -3.96
N ILE A 47 -1.39 14.82 -3.08
CA ILE A 47 -2.44 14.05 -2.41
C ILE A 47 -3.15 14.97 -1.40
N MET A 48 -4.40 15.32 -1.69
CA MET A 48 -5.22 16.17 -0.81
C MET A 48 -5.95 15.38 0.27
N GLN A 49 -6.36 14.14 -0.04
CA GLN A 49 -7.09 13.28 0.89
C GLN A 49 -6.88 11.81 0.52
N ARG A 50 -6.81 10.94 1.54
CA ARG A 50 -6.87 9.48 1.39
C ARG A 50 -8.17 9.00 2.03
N ILE A 51 -9.01 8.29 1.28
CA ILE A 51 -10.27 7.73 1.78
C ILE A 51 -10.12 6.22 1.80
N TYR A 52 -10.35 5.59 2.96
CA TYR A 52 -10.42 4.14 3.05
C TYR A 52 -11.75 3.65 2.47
N VAL A 53 -11.69 2.82 1.42
CA VAL A 53 -12.87 2.19 0.83
C VAL A 53 -12.83 0.70 1.17
N PRO A 54 -13.65 0.21 2.11
CA PRO A 54 -13.72 -1.23 2.38
C PRO A 54 -14.30 -1.94 1.16
N VAL A 55 -13.52 -2.82 0.54
CA VAL A 55 -14.01 -3.72 -0.51
C VAL A 55 -14.95 -4.72 0.17
N LYS A 56 -16.22 -4.74 -0.24
CA LYS A 56 -17.28 -5.58 0.37
C LYS A 56 -16.78 -7.02 0.59
N ALA A 57 -16.83 -7.49 1.83
CA ALA A 57 -16.70 -8.91 2.14
C ALA A 57 -17.86 -9.66 1.48
N ALA A 58 -17.60 -10.29 0.34
CA ALA A 58 -18.55 -11.23 -0.26
C ALA A 58 -18.59 -12.51 0.60
N ARG A 59 -19.46 -12.56 1.62
CA ARG A 59 -20.03 -13.81 2.16
C ARG A 59 -21.14 -13.52 3.17
N PHE A 60 -22.38 -13.51 2.68
CA PHE A 60 -23.53 -13.94 3.48
C PHE A 60 -24.16 -15.12 2.74
N ARG A 61 -23.77 -16.36 3.10
CA ARG A 61 -24.58 -17.53 2.79
C ARG A 61 -25.75 -17.50 3.77
N ARG A 62 -26.97 -17.44 3.22
CA ARG A 62 -28.25 -17.42 3.95
C ARG A 62 -28.45 -18.79 4.64
N PRO A 63 -28.81 -18.88 5.95
CA PRO A 63 -28.87 -20.18 6.64
C PRO A 63 -30.16 -21.01 6.50
N TRP A 64 -31.06 -20.76 5.53
CA TRP A 64 -32.43 -21.33 5.59
C TRP A 64 -32.82 -22.39 4.55
N GLU A 65 -31.87 -23.07 3.90
CA GLU A 65 -32.18 -24.23 3.03
C GLU A 65 -32.15 -25.55 3.81
N TRP A 66 -32.95 -25.70 4.88
CA TRP A 66 -33.28 -27.00 5.49
C TRP A 66 -34.70 -26.95 6.11
N ARG A 67 -35.71 -26.70 5.28
CA ARG A 67 -37.09 -27.17 5.48
C ARG A 67 -37.72 -27.38 4.09
N GLY A 68 -37.91 -28.63 3.73
CA GLY A 68 -38.48 -29.10 2.47
C GLY A 68 -38.19 -30.59 2.35
#